data_AF-E0LW87-F1
#
_entry.id   AF-E0LW87-F1
#
_cell.length_a   1.000
_cell.length_b   1.000
_cell.length_c   1.000
_cell.angle_alpha   90.00
_cell.angle_beta   90.00
_cell.angle_gamma   90.00
#
_symmetry.space_group_name_H-M   'P 1'
#
loop_
_entity.id
_entity.type
_entity.pdbx_description
1 polymer ?
#
loop_
_entity_poly.entity_id
_entity_poly.type
_entity_poly.pdbx_seq_one_letter_code
_entity_poly.pdbx_strand_id
1 'polypeptide(L)' 'MEKPNDHITVGIITLPYSHILNGWVMPDGSVITNPIKAQNEAERLNSTITIH' A
#
# COMPACT_ATOMS: atom_id res chain seq x y z
N MET A 1 -4.74 5.01 9.11
CA MET A 1 -5.69 3.90 8.86
C MET A 1 -6.79 3.97 9.91
N GLU A 2 -7.98 4.42 9.54
CA GLU A 2 -9.13 4.43 10.46
C GLU A 2 -9.84 3.07 10.52
N LYS A 3 -9.63 2.21 9.51
CA LYS A 3 -10.15 0.84 9.47
C LYS A 3 -9.11 -0.17 8.96
N PRO A 4 -9.18 -1.45 9.36
CA PRO A 4 -8.24 -2.49 8.92
C PRO A 4 -8.31 -2.82 7.43
N ASN A 5 -9.37 -2.40 6.74
CA ASN A 5 -9.63 -2.69 5.32
C ASN A 5 -9.60 -1.40 4.47
N ASP A 6 -9.01 -0.34 5.01
CA ASP A 6 -8.95 0.94 4.35
C ASP A 6 -7.74 1.02 3.41
N HIS A 7 -7.79 1.92 2.43
CA HIS A 7 -6.68 2.17 1.54
C HIS A 7 -5.49 2.74 2.33
N ILE A 8 -4.29 2.32 1.96
CA ILE A 8 -3.06 2.87 2.55
C ILE A 8 -2.55 3.95 1.61
N THR A 9 -2.46 5.18 2.09
CA THR A 9 -1.93 6.31 1.32
C THR A 9 -0.73 6.87 2.05
N VAL A 10 0.41 6.93 1.36
CA VAL A 10 1.68 7.45 1.87
C VAL A 10 2.27 8.38 0.83
N GLY A 11 2.22 9.69 1.11
CA GLY A 11 2.65 10.71 0.15
C GLY A 11 1.87 10.60 -1.16
N ILE A 12 2.58 10.26 -2.24
CA ILE A 12 1.98 10.07 -3.58
C ILE A 12 1.61 8.61 -3.88
N ILE A 13 2.01 7.67 -3.02
CA ILE A 13 1.73 6.25 -3.19
C ILE A 13 0.41 5.91 -2.50
N THR A 14 -0.49 5.29 -3.25
CA THR A 14 -1.73 4.70 -2.71
C THR A 14 -1.76 3.22 -3.01
N LEU A 15 -1.81 2.40 -1.95
CA LEU A 15 -2.08 0.97 -2.03
C LEU A 15 -3.58 0.73 -1.79
N PRO A 16 -4.36 0.39 -2.83
CA PRO A 16 -5.78 0.09 -2.68
C PRO A 16 -5.98 -1.26 -2.00
N TYR A 17 -6.97 -1.33 -1.11
CA TYR A 17 -7.40 -2.57 -0.48
C TYR A 17 -8.37 -3.29 -1.41
N SER A 18 -8.04 -4.52 -1.78
CA SER A 18 -8.93 -5.40 -2.54
C SER A 18 -9.69 -6.30 -1.59
N HIS A 19 -11.01 -6.15 -1.56
CA HIS A 19 -11.90 -7.08 -0.84
C HIS A 19 -11.95 -8.47 -1.49
N ILE A 20 -11.67 -8.58 -2.80
CA ILE A 20 -11.63 -9.86 -3.50
C ILE A 20 -10.42 -10.68 -3.06
N LEU A 21 -9.27 -10.02 -2.92
CA LEU A 21 -8.00 -10.66 -2.57
C LEU A 21 -7.71 -10.58 -1.05
N ASN A 22 -8.58 -9.91 -0.29
CA ASN A 22 -8.44 -9.63 1.13
C ASN A 22 -7.08 -9.02 1.53
N GLY A 23 -6.63 -8.02 0.78
CA GLY A 23 -5.35 -7.36 1.04
C GLY A 23 -5.08 -6.14 0.16
N TRP A 24 -3.99 -5.44 0.44
CA TRP A 24 -3.50 -4.28 -0.30
C TRP A 24 -2.76 -4.72 -1.56
N VAL A 25 -3.18 -4.19 -2.70
CA VAL A 25 -2.59 -4.46 -4.00
C VAL A 25 -1.40 -3.53 -4.22
N MET A 26 -0.26 -4.11 -4.53
CA MET A 26 0.97 -3.41 -4.84
C MET A 26 1.05 -3.04 -6.33
N PRO A 27 1.88 -2.06 -6.72
CA PRO A 27 2.03 -1.65 -8.13
C PRO A 27 2.55 -2.75 -9.06
N ASP A 28 3.26 -3.74 -8.52
CA ASP A 28 3.75 -4.93 -9.24
C ASP A 28 2.67 -6.03 -9.38
N GLY A 29 1.47 -5.82 -8.84
CA GLY A 29 0.38 -6.79 -8.82
C GLY A 29 0.40 -7.76 -7.64
N SER A 30 1.40 -7.69 -6.76
CA SER A 30 1.45 -8.48 -5.54
C SER A 30 0.37 -8.04 -4.54
N VAL A 31 -0.06 -8.94 -3.66
CA VAL A 31 -1.04 -8.61 -2.61
C VAL A 31 -0.43 -8.82 -1.24
N ILE A 32 -0.52 -7.80 -0.40
CA ILE A 32 -0.10 -7.86 1.01
C ILE A 32 -1.35 -7.87 1.88
N THR A 33 -1.48 -8.85 2.76
CA THR A 33 -2.61 -8.95 3.71
C THR A 33 -2.28 -8.37 5.09
N ASN A 34 -1.00 -8.10 5.37
CA ASN A 34 -0.56 -7.52 6.63
C ASN A 34 -0.51 -5.98 6.49
N PRO A 35 -1.33 -5.23 7.26
CA PRO A 35 -1.42 -3.78 7.16
C PRO A 35 -0.09 -3.07 7.43
N ILE A 36 0.70 -3.54 8.41
CA ILE A 36 1.99 -2.93 8.76
C ILE A 36 2.98 -3.12 7.62
N LYS A 37 3.00 -4.31 7.01
CA LYS A 37 3.86 -4.58 5.85
C LYS A 37 3.47 -3.73 4.65
N ALA A 38 2.17 -3.57 4.39
CA ALA A 38 1.68 -2.75 3.29
C ALA A 38 2.04 -1.26 3.51
N GLN A 39 1.92 -0.77 4.75
CA GLN A 39 2.34 0.58 5.13
C GLN A 39 3.85 0.78 4.90
N ASN A 40 4.70 -0.13 5.38
CA ASN A 40 6.15 -0.05 5.20
C ASN A 40 6.55 -0.06 3.72
N GLU A 41 5.90 -0.87 2.90
CA GLU A 41 6.18 -0.89 1.46
C GLU A 41 5.70 0.39 0.76
N ALA A 42 4.56 0.94 1.15
CA ALA A 42 4.10 2.24 0.65
C ALA A 42 5.10 3.35 0.98
N GLU A 43 5.66 3.37 2.20
CA GLU A 43 6.73 4.28 2.61
C GLU A 43 8.02 4.07 1.83
N ARG A 44 8.41 2.81 1.60
CA ARG A 44 9.59 2.48 0.78
C ARG A 44 9.43 2.97 -0.65
N LEU A 45 8.27 2.76 -1.27
CA LEU A 45 7.95 3.23 -2.62
C LEU A 45 7.95 4.76 -2.68
N ASN A 46 7.29 5.42 -1.72
CA ASN A 46 7.25 6.88 -1.66
C ASN A 46 8.65 7.49 -1.49
N SER A 47 9.53 6.83 -0.73
CA SER A 47 10.93 7.26 -0.56
C SER A 47 11.81 6.96 -1.78
N THR A 48 11.46 5.96 -2.58
CA THR A 48 12.21 5.57 -3.79
C THR A 48 11.85 6.43 -4.99
N ILE A 49 10.67 7.05 -5.02
CA ILE A 49 10.30 8.03 -6.06
C ILE A 49 11.12 9.30 -5.83
N THR A 50 12.34 9.31 -6.38
CA THR A 50 13.08 10.54 -6.65
C THR A 50 12.56 11.08 -7.98
N ILE A 51 11.67 12.06 -7.92
CA ILE A 51 11.27 12.82 -9.10
C ILE A 51 12.50 13.65 -9.50
N HIS A 52 13.19 13.25 -10.56
CA HIS A 52 14.29 14.03 -11.17
C HIS A 52 13.73 14.95 -12.24
#